data_AF-A0A9C9Q1P0-F1
#
_entry.id   AF-A0A9C9Q1P0-F1
#
_cell.length_a   1.000
_cell.length_b   1.000
_cell.length_c   1.000
_cell.angle_alpha   90.00
_cell.angle_beta   90.00
_cell.angle_gamma   90.00
#
_symmetry.space_group_name_H-M   'P 1'
#
loop_
_entity.id
_entity.type
_entity.pdbx_description
1 polymer ?
#
loop_
_entity_poly.entity_id
_entity_poly.type
_entity_poly.pdbx_seq_one_letter_code
_entity_poly.pdbx_strand_id
1 'polypeptide(L)' 'LVEEGDRIEIDIPKRSIRLAIPDEELASRRTAMVAKGEAAWKPQGRERQVSAALRAYAALATSASRGAVRDVSQIEK' A
#
# COMPACT_ATOMS: atom_id res chain seq x y z
N LEU A 1 -4.07 -2.17 6.87
CA LEU A 1 -5.02 -1.22 7.48
C LEU A 1 -6.43 -1.75 7.34
N VAL A 2 -6.79 -2.19 6.13
CA VAL A 2 -7.88 -3.16 5.96
C VAL A 2 -7.53 -4.45 6.71
N GLU A 3 -8.52 -5.02 7.36
CA GLU A 3 -8.47 -6.28 8.11
C GLU A 3 -9.63 -7.18 7.67
N GLU A 4 -9.53 -8.48 7.95
CA GLU A 4 -10.55 -9.47 7.55
C GLU A 4 -11.88 -9.16 8.23
N GLY A 5 -12.97 -9.21 7.47
CA GLY A 5 -14.31 -8.87 7.95
C GLY A 5 -14.69 -7.39 7.85
N ASP A 6 -13.76 -6.50 7.46
CA ASP A 6 -14.10 -5.10 7.20
C ASP A 6 -15.08 -4.98 6.02
N ARG A 7 -16.10 -4.14 6.17
CA ARG A 7 -17.02 -3.83 5.07
C ARG A 7 -16.37 -2.84 4.10
N ILE A 8 -16.38 -3.19 2.81
CA ILE A 8 -15.97 -2.29 1.72
C ILE A 8 -17.23 -1.92 0.92
N GLU A 9 -17.50 -0.63 0.82
CA GLU A 9 -18.58 -0.08 0.01
C GLU A 9 -18.04 0.31 -1.36
N ILE A 10 -18.61 -0.29 -2.41
CA ILE A 10 -18.29 0.00 -3.80
C ILE A 10 -19.55 0.51 -4.48
N ASP A 11 -19.56 1.80 -4.81
CA ASP A 11 -20.67 2.45 -5.52
C ASP A 11 -20.18 2.82 -6.93
N ILE A 12 -20.57 2.01 -7.91
CA ILE A 12 -20.18 2.20 -9.33
C ILE A 12 -20.80 3.47 -9.91
N PRO A 13 -22.11 3.75 -9.75
CA PRO A 13 -22.70 5.00 -10.23
C PRO A 13 -22.01 6.26 -9.68
N LYS A 14 -21.70 6.29 -8.38
CA LYS A 14 -21.00 7.43 -7.75
C LYS A 14 -19.48 7.38 -7.92
N ARG A 15 -18.93 6.32 -8.51
CA ARG A 15 -17.49 6.08 -8.68
C ARG A 15 -16.70 6.17 -7.37
N SER A 16 -17.25 5.64 -6.29
CA SER A 16 -16.62 5.66 -4.97
C SER A 16 -16.31 4.28 -4.44
N ILE A 17 -15.16 4.16 -3.78
CA ILE A 17 -14.77 3.00 -2.98
C ILE A 17 -14.43 3.49 -1.57
N ARG A 18 -15.07 2.93 -0.55
CA ARG A 18 -14.92 3.35 0.85
C ARG A 18 -14.74 2.13 1.75
N LEU A 19 -13.80 2.22 2.68
CA LEU A 19 -13.71 1.31 3.81
C LEU A 19 -14.70 1.77 4.87
N ALA A 20 -15.75 0.99 5.13
CA ALA A 20 -16.86 1.37 6.00
C ALA A 20 -16.53 1.11 7.48
N ILE A 21 -15.48 1.77 7.97
CA ILE A 21 -15.10 1.81 9.39
C ILE A 21 -15.02 3.27 9.86
N PRO A 22 -15.17 3.56 11.16
CA PRO A 22 -14.95 4.90 11.69
C PRO A 22 -13.53 5.39 11.43
N ASP A 23 -13.36 6.70 11.19
CA ASP A 23 -12.04 7.30 10.96
C ASP A 23 -11.10 7.13 12.16
N GLU A 24 -11.65 7.12 13.38
CA GLU A 24 -10.91 6.87 14.63
C GLU A 24 -10.29 5.47 14.64
N GLU A 25 -11.03 4.45 14.18
CA GLU A 25 -10.55 3.08 14.09
C GLU A 25 -9.44 2.97 13.04
N LEU A 26 -9.63 3.61 11.88
CA LEU A 26 -8.61 3.64 10.83
C LEU A 26 -7.31 4.33 11.32
N ALA A 27 -7.44 5.41 12.09
CA ALA A 27 -6.32 6.13 12.70
C ALA A 27 -5.62 5.29 13.78
N SER A 28 -6.39 4.56 14.61
CA SER A 28 -5.87 3.62 15.60
C SER A 28 -5.03 2.52 14.94
N ARG A 29 -5.57 1.87 13.90
CA ARG A 29 -4.86 0.83 13.14
C ARG A 29 -3.60 1.37 12.47
N ARG A 30 -3.63 2.62 11.99
CA ARG A 30 -2.43 3.29 11.44
C ARG A 30 -1.37 3.49 12.51
N THR A 31 -1.74 3.96 13.69
CA THR A 31 -0.82 4.14 14.83
C THR A 31 -0.23 2.80 15.26
N ALA A 32 -1.05 1.76 15.40
CA ALA A 32 -0.61 0.41 15.70
C ALA A 32 0.36 -0.14 14.65
N MET A 33 0.14 0.16 13.36
CA MET A 33 1.06 -0.23 12.29
C MET A 33 2.39 0.51 12.37
N VAL A 34 2.38 1.82 12.63
CA VAL A 34 3.61 2.63 12.79
C VAL A 34 4.41 2.15 14.01
N ALA A 35 3.74 1.77 15.10
CA ALA A 35 4.37 1.24 16.31
C ALA A 35 5.16 -0.07 16.08
N LYS A 36 4.91 -0.80 14.98
CA LYS A 36 5.69 -2.00 14.60
C LYS A 36 7.11 -1.68 14.10
N GLY A 37 7.48 -0.40 13.96
CA GLY A 37 8.85 0.02 13.65
C GLY A 37 9.38 -0.58 12.35
N GLU A 38 10.52 -1.28 12.41
CA GLU A 38 11.12 -1.92 11.23
C GLU A 38 10.23 -2.98 10.58
N ALA A 39 9.28 -3.57 11.32
CA ALA A 39 8.34 -4.54 10.79
C ALA A 39 7.07 -3.87 10.19
N ALA A 40 6.91 -2.56 10.34
CA ALA A 40 5.78 -1.82 9.79
C ALA A 40 5.76 -1.89 8.26
N TRP A 41 4.56 -1.99 7.67
CA TRP A 41 4.33 -1.98 6.22
C TRP A 41 5.03 -3.09 5.41
N LYS A 42 5.63 -4.07 6.10
CA LYS A 42 6.24 -5.23 5.48
C LYS A 42 5.25 -6.39 5.43
N PRO A 43 5.27 -7.21 4.37
CA PRO A 43 4.43 -8.40 4.30
C PRO A 43 4.83 -9.39 5.40
N GLN A 44 3.84 -9.92 6.11
CA GLN A 44 4.04 -10.93 7.15
C GLN A 44 3.80 -12.33 6.54
N GLY A 45 4.72 -13.27 6.76
CA GLY A 45 4.57 -14.66 6.32
C GLY A 45 4.63 -14.90 4.81
N ARG A 46 5.17 -13.95 4.01
CA ARG A 46 5.28 -14.09 2.56
C ARG A 46 6.71 -14.44 2.13
N GLU A 47 6.95 -15.70 1.79
CA GLU A 47 8.19 -16.12 1.14
C GLU A 47 8.04 -16.04 -0.39
N ARG A 48 8.63 -15.02 -0.99
CA ARG A 48 8.71 -14.88 -2.46
C ARG A 48 10.11 -14.46 -2.85
N GLN A 49 10.73 -15.19 -3.77
CA GLN A 49 11.97 -14.76 -4.38
C GLN A 49 11.74 -13.55 -5.28
N VAL A 50 12.44 -12.45 -5.03
CA VAL A 50 12.36 -11.23 -5.84
C VAL A 50 13.68 -11.06 -6.57
N SER A 51 13.65 -11.13 -7.90
CA SER A 51 14.84 -10.98 -8.73
C SER A 51 15.44 -9.57 -8.61
N ALA A 52 16.73 -9.43 -8.97
CA ALA A 52 17.38 -8.12 -9.02
C ALA A 52 16.65 -7.14 -9.95
N ALA A 53 16.19 -7.61 -11.12
CA ALA A 53 15.40 -6.82 -12.05
C ALA A 53 14.08 -6.32 -11.44
N LEU A 54 13.37 -7.16 -10.68
CA LEU A 54 12.14 -6.76 -10.00
C LEU A 54 12.37 -5.77 -8.87
N ARG A 55 13.48 -5.90 -8.13
CA ARG A 55 13.88 -4.90 -7.12
C ARG A 55 14.19 -3.55 -7.75
N ALA A 56 14.95 -3.53 -8.85
CA ALA A 56 15.25 -2.31 -9.59
C ALA A 56 13.98 -1.66 -10.17
N TYR A 57 13.08 -2.46 -10.75
CA TYR A 57 11.79 -1.96 -11.23
C TYR A 57 10.97 -1.31 -10.11
N ALA A 58 10.87 -1.97 -8.95
CA ALA A 58 10.09 -1.46 -7.82
C ALA A 58 10.64 -0.13 -7.27
N ALA A 59 11.95 0.11 -7.35
CA ALA A 59 12.55 1.37 -6.93
C ALA A 59 12.27 2.55 -7.89
N LEU A 60 11.89 2.25 -9.15
CA LEU A 60 11.68 3.23 -10.20
C LEU A 60 10.21 3.46 -10.53
N ALA A 61 9.34 2.49 -10.24
CA ALA A 61 7.95 2.53 -10.66
C ALA A 61 7.15 3.58 -9.87
N THR A 62 6.52 4.50 -10.59
CA THR A 62 5.61 5.50 -10.02
C THR A 62 4.23 4.92 -9.76
N SER A 63 3.37 5.68 -9.05
CA SER A 63 1.97 5.31 -8.84
C SER A 63 1.26 5.01 -10.17
N ALA A 64 0.36 4.02 -10.16
CA ALA A 64 -0.51 3.73 -11.31
C ALA A 64 -1.40 4.91 -11.69
N SER A 65 -1.74 5.79 -10.74
CA SER A 65 -2.46 7.04 -11.05
C SER A 65 -1.66 8.02 -11.91
N ARG A 66 -0.34 7.87 -11.96
CA ARG A 66 0.58 8.61 -12.84
C ARG A 66 1.03 7.79 -14.06
N GLY A 67 0.38 6.65 -14.32
CA GLY A 67 0.69 5.78 -15.46
C GLY A 67 1.74 4.70 -15.19
N ALA A 68 2.17 4.50 -13.93
CA ALA A 68 3.17 3.48 -13.56
C ALA A 68 4.49 3.56 -14.34
N VAL A 69 4.86 4.77 -14.79
CA VAL A 69 6.11 5.02 -15.51
C VAL A 69 7.31 4.83 -14.59
N ARG A 70 8.47 4.55 -15.20
CA ARG A 70 9.74 4.48 -14.49
C ARG A 70 10.34 5.88 -14.41
N ASP A 71 10.56 6.36 -13.20
CA ASP A 71 11.20 7.65 -12.96
C ASP A 71 12.61 7.41 -12.40
N VAL A 72 13.61 7.64 -13.26
CA VAL A 72 15.04 7.47 -12.99
C VAL A 72 15.59 8.49 -11.98
N SER A 73 14.94 9.65 -11.83
CA SER A 73 15.36 10.64 -10.83
C SER A 73 15.26 10.14 -9.38
N GLN A 74 14.51 9.05 -9.14
CA GLN A 74 14.41 8.42 -7.81
C GLN A 74 15.69 7.74 -7.34
N ILE A 75 16.63 7.45 -8.26
CA ILE A 75 17.90 6.80 -7.95
C ILE A 75 19.12 7.64 -8.36
N GLU A 76 18.92 8.65 -9.20
CA GLU A 76 19.94 9.63 -9.55
C GLU A 76 20.01 10.68 -8.43
N LYS A 77 21.21 10.89 -7.85
CA LYS A 77 21.50 11.94 -6.87
C LYS A 77 22.28 13.05 -7.53
#